data_AF-A0A7F8PY20-F1
#
_entry.id   AF-A0A7F8PY20-F1
#
_cell.length_a   1.000
_cell.length_b   1.000
_cell.length_c   1.000
_cell.angle_alpha   90.00
_cell.angle_beta   90.00
_cell.angle_gamma   90.00
#
_symmetry.space_group_name_H-M   'P 1'
#
loop_
_entity.id
_entity.type
_entity.pdbx_description
1 polymer ?
#
loop_
_entity_poly.entity_id
_entity_poly.type
_entity_poly.pdbx_seq_one_letter_code
_entity_poly.pdbx_strand_id
1 'polypeptide(L)'
;MVPAVRVDFYNADELKSEVSWIPNKHYSGIYGLMKLVLTKTLPANLERVIVLDTDITFATDIAELWAVFHKFKGQQVLGLVENQSDWYLGNLWKNHRPWPALGRGYNTGVILLLLDKLRKMKWEQMWRLTAERELMGMLSTSLADQDIFNAVIKQNPFLVHQLPCFWNVQLSDHTRSEQCYRDVSDLKVEEGQAA
;
A
#
# COMPACT_ATOMS: atom_id res chain seq x y z
N MET A 1 11.42 -26.93 2.02
CA MET A 1 10.54 -26.22 2.97
C MET A 1 11.41 -25.73 4.12
N VAL A 2 11.43 -24.44 4.41
CA VAL A 2 12.26 -23.88 5.50
C VAL A 2 11.62 -24.30 6.83
N PRO A 3 12.34 -24.97 7.77
CA PRO A 3 11.73 -25.65 8.92
C PRO A 3 10.93 -24.77 9.89
N ALA A 4 11.09 -23.45 9.81
CA ALA A 4 10.44 -22.46 10.69
C ALA A 4 9.38 -21.59 9.98
N VAL A 5 8.98 -21.95 8.75
CA VAL A 5 8.02 -21.17 7.96
C VAL A 5 6.71 -21.94 7.84
N ARG A 6 5.64 -21.36 8.39
CA ARG A 6 4.26 -21.77 8.14
C ARG A 6 3.73 -20.98 6.94
N VAL A 7 3.01 -21.68 6.05
CA VAL A 7 2.38 -21.07 4.86
C VAL A 7 0.89 -21.35 4.94
N ASP A 8 0.09 -20.30 4.78
CA ASP A 8 -1.37 -20.37 4.69
C ASP A 8 -1.80 -19.70 3.36
N PHE A 9 -2.82 -20.26 2.71
CA PHE A 9 -3.36 -19.74 1.44
C PHE A 9 -4.80 -19.25 1.66
N TYR A 10 -5.13 -18.13 1.01
CA TYR A 10 -6.47 -17.54 1.03
C TYR A 10 -6.98 -17.44 -0.40
N ASN A 11 -8.18 -17.96 -0.64
CA ASN A 11 -8.75 -17.98 -1.98
C ASN A 11 -9.27 -16.58 -2.38
N ALA A 12 -8.60 -15.93 -3.32
CA ALA A 12 -8.98 -14.59 -3.78
C ALA A 12 -10.36 -14.57 -4.46
N ASP A 13 -10.82 -15.68 -5.04
CA ASP A 13 -12.13 -15.75 -5.71
C ASP A 13 -13.29 -15.52 -4.74
N GLU A 14 -13.14 -15.96 -3.48
CA GLU A 14 -14.12 -15.77 -2.41
C GLU A 14 -14.24 -14.30 -1.98
N LEU A 15 -13.27 -13.46 -2.34
CA LEU A 15 -13.18 -12.05 -1.94
C LEU A 15 -13.51 -11.09 -3.08
N LYS A 16 -13.65 -11.59 -4.32
CA LYS A 16 -13.88 -10.74 -5.50
C LYS A 16 -15.09 -9.83 -5.36
N SER A 17 -16.19 -10.33 -4.82
CA SER A 17 -17.43 -9.57 -4.63
C SER A 17 -17.27 -8.34 -3.73
N GLU A 18 -16.25 -8.32 -2.87
CA GLU A 18 -15.98 -7.21 -1.95
C GLU A 18 -15.46 -5.96 -2.67
N VAL A 19 -14.80 -6.15 -3.82
CA VAL A 19 -14.08 -5.10 -4.55
C VAL A 19 -14.48 -4.99 -6.03
N SER A 20 -15.21 -5.96 -6.58
CA SER A 20 -15.57 -6.01 -8.01
C SER A 20 -16.45 -4.84 -8.48
N TRP A 21 -17.09 -4.14 -7.54
CA TRP A 21 -17.89 -2.96 -7.83
C TRP A 21 -17.04 -1.71 -8.12
N ILE A 22 -15.73 -1.74 -7.85
CA ILE A 22 -14.80 -0.63 -8.06
C ILE A 22 -14.25 -0.72 -9.49
N PRO A 23 -14.55 0.24 -10.39
CA PRO A 23 -13.92 0.28 -11.70
C PRO A 23 -12.40 0.49 -11.55
N ASN A 24 -11.61 -0.32 -12.25
CA ASN A 24 -10.15 -0.31 -12.17
C ASN A 24 -9.51 -0.46 -13.56
N LYS A 25 -8.48 0.33 -13.83
CA LYS A 25 -7.69 0.29 -15.07
C LYS A 25 -6.29 -0.29 -14.89
N HIS A 26 -5.89 -0.61 -13.66
CA HIS A 26 -4.57 -1.16 -13.37
C HIS A 26 -4.36 -2.51 -14.04
N TYR A 27 -3.13 -2.80 -14.48
CA TYR A 27 -2.80 -4.04 -15.20
C TYR A 27 -3.06 -5.31 -14.37
N SER A 28 -2.91 -5.24 -13.04
CA SER A 28 -3.22 -6.35 -12.12
C SER A 28 -4.73 -6.63 -11.98
N GLY A 29 -5.58 -5.83 -12.62
CA GLY A 29 -7.02 -5.99 -12.61
C GLY A 29 -7.61 -6.03 -11.20
N ILE A 30 -8.60 -6.88 -10.98
CA ILE A 30 -9.29 -6.99 -9.68
C ILE A 30 -8.35 -7.37 -8.52
N TYR A 31 -7.27 -8.10 -8.80
CA TYR A 31 -6.35 -8.57 -7.75
C TYR A 31 -5.53 -7.43 -7.14
N GLY A 32 -5.31 -6.35 -7.89
CA GLY A 32 -4.68 -5.12 -7.37
C GLY A 32 -5.54 -4.38 -6.33
N LEU A 33 -6.77 -4.82 -6.06
CA LEU A 33 -7.64 -4.24 -5.02
C LEU A 33 -7.65 -5.08 -3.73
N MET A 34 -7.02 -6.27 -3.72
CA MET A 34 -7.20 -7.25 -2.65
C MET A 34 -6.58 -6.82 -1.31
N LYS A 35 -5.61 -5.89 -1.30
CA LYS A 35 -5.04 -5.39 -0.04
C LYS A 35 -6.09 -4.65 0.81
N LEU A 36 -7.17 -4.12 0.20
CA LEU A 36 -8.24 -3.42 0.90
C LEU A 36 -9.04 -4.32 1.86
N VAL A 37 -9.14 -5.62 1.55
CA VAL A 37 -9.99 -6.57 2.29
C VAL A 37 -9.25 -7.39 3.34
N LEU A 38 -7.94 -7.17 3.52
CA LEU A 38 -7.11 -7.98 4.43
C LEU A 38 -7.60 -7.98 5.88
N THR A 39 -8.21 -6.88 6.35
CA THR A 39 -8.80 -6.81 7.70
C THR A 39 -9.94 -7.80 7.92
N LYS A 40 -10.64 -8.20 6.84
CA LYS A 40 -11.71 -9.19 6.81
C LYS A 40 -11.19 -10.59 6.47
N THR A 41 -10.21 -10.68 5.56
CA THR A 41 -9.66 -11.96 5.08
C THR A 41 -8.78 -12.67 6.11
N LEU A 42 -7.88 -11.92 6.78
CA LEU A 42 -6.91 -12.52 7.69
C LEU A 42 -7.53 -12.86 9.06
N PRO A 43 -6.98 -13.86 9.79
CA PRO A 43 -7.56 -14.35 11.04
C PRO A 43 -7.80 -13.23 12.05
N ALA A 44 -8.93 -13.31 12.77
CA ALA A 44 -9.36 -12.24 13.69
C ALA A 44 -8.38 -12.00 14.85
N ASN A 45 -7.61 -13.01 15.25
CA ASN A 45 -6.57 -12.93 16.27
C ASN A 45 -5.21 -12.45 15.72
N LEU A 46 -5.04 -12.28 14.42
CA LEU A 46 -3.83 -11.72 13.84
C LEU A 46 -3.85 -10.20 14.00
N GLU A 47 -2.90 -9.65 14.74
CA GLU A 47 -2.89 -8.23 15.13
C GLU A 47 -2.15 -7.32 14.14
N ARG A 48 -1.10 -7.84 13.50
CA ARG A 48 -0.23 -7.06 12.61
C ARG A 48 0.34 -7.92 11.49
N VAL A 49 0.56 -7.31 10.34
CA VAL A 49 1.09 -7.98 9.14
C VAL A 49 1.92 -7.01 8.31
N ILE A 50 2.96 -7.54 7.65
CA ILE A 50 3.64 -6.85 6.55
C ILE A 50 3.04 -7.39 5.25
N VAL A 51 2.50 -6.50 4.42
CA VAL A 51 1.99 -6.81 3.09
C VAL A 51 3.05 -6.41 2.08
N LEU A 52 3.32 -7.32 1.15
CA LEU A 52 4.39 -7.19 0.16
C LEU A 52 3.82 -7.50 -1.23
N ASP A 53 4.18 -6.69 -2.22
CA ASP A 53 4.04 -7.08 -3.62
C ASP A 53 4.99 -8.23 -3.96
N THR A 54 4.63 -8.97 -5.01
CA THR A 54 5.33 -10.20 -5.40
C THR A 54 6.59 -9.95 -6.22
N ASP A 55 6.82 -8.72 -6.66
CA ASP A 55 7.97 -8.22 -7.41
C ASP A 55 9.01 -7.53 -6.51
N ILE A 56 9.02 -7.88 -5.22
CA ILE A 56 9.91 -7.33 -4.21
C ILE A 56 11.14 -8.22 -3.98
N THR A 57 12.31 -7.58 -3.86
CA THR A 57 13.55 -8.22 -3.40
C THR A 57 14.03 -7.59 -2.08
N PHE A 58 14.38 -8.44 -1.11
CA PHE A 58 14.97 -8.01 0.16
C PHE A 58 16.49 -8.10 0.12
N ALA A 59 17.16 -7.03 0.54
CA ALA A 59 18.60 -6.94 0.74
C ALA A 59 18.99 -6.94 2.24
N THR A 60 18.02 -7.11 3.13
CA THR A 60 18.19 -7.11 4.59
C THR A 60 17.28 -8.14 5.27
N ASP A 61 17.44 -8.35 6.58
CA ASP A 61 16.55 -9.19 7.37
C ASP A 61 15.18 -8.50 7.54
N ILE A 62 14.10 -9.17 7.11
CA ILE A 62 12.72 -8.68 7.25
C ILE A 62 12.32 -8.46 8.72
N ALA A 63 13.00 -9.10 9.68
CA ALA A 63 12.79 -8.86 11.10
C ALA A 63 13.09 -7.39 11.50
N GLU A 64 14.03 -6.73 10.81
CA GLU A 64 14.30 -5.31 11.02
C GLU A 64 13.10 -4.43 10.61
N LEU A 65 12.43 -4.76 9.51
CA LEU A 65 11.20 -4.09 9.09
C LEU A 65 10.07 -4.36 10.08
N TRP A 66 9.96 -5.60 10.56
CA TRP A 66 8.97 -5.97 11.58
C TRP A 66 9.14 -5.17 12.87
N ALA A 67 10.38 -4.91 13.30
CA ALA A 67 10.66 -4.10 14.49
C ALA A 67 10.15 -2.65 14.36
N VAL A 68 9.92 -2.14 13.15
CA VAL A 68 9.39 -0.78 12.93
C VAL A 68 7.99 -0.59 13.51
N PHE A 69 7.19 -1.65 13.68
CA PHE A 69 5.90 -1.54 14.38
C PHE A 69 6.02 -0.91 15.78
N HIS A 70 7.14 -1.11 16.48
CA HIS A 70 7.38 -0.51 17.80
C HIS A 70 7.59 1.01 17.75
N LYS A 71 7.83 1.58 16.56
CA LYS A 71 8.00 3.02 16.35
C LYS A 71 6.67 3.73 16.07
N PHE A 72 5.57 3.00 15.86
CA PHE A 72 4.25 3.60 15.64
C PHE A 72 3.79 4.29 16.93
N LYS A 73 3.26 5.51 16.81
CA LYS A 73 2.80 6.34 17.93
C LYS A 73 1.37 6.81 17.70
N GLY A 74 0.66 7.10 18.79
CA GLY A 74 -0.70 7.63 18.74
C GLY A 74 -1.66 6.73 17.94
N GLN A 75 -2.30 7.33 16.94
CA GLN A 75 -3.30 6.67 16.08
C GLN A 75 -2.70 6.06 14.80
N GLN A 76 -1.36 5.97 14.70
CA GLN A 76 -0.72 5.35 13.55
C GLN A 76 -1.08 3.87 13.45
N VAL A 77 -1.51 3.44 12.26
CA VAL A 77 -1.96 2.08 11.93
C VAL A 77 -1.43 1.57 10.58
N LEU A 78 -0.90 2.47 9.74
CA LEU A 78 -0.28 2.17 8.46
C LEU A 78 1.18 2.61 8.47
N GLY A 79 2.10 1.73 8.05
CA GLY A 79 3.48 2.10 7.73
C GLY A 79 3.72 1.95 6.23
N LEU A 80 4.09 3.04 5.57
CA LEU A 80 4.20 3.11 4.11
C LEU A 80 5.38 4.01 3.72
N VAL A 81 5.96 3.75 2.55
CA VAL A 81 6.96 4.63 1.93
C VAL A 81 6.27 5.62 1.00
N GLU A 82 6.71 6.88 1.03
CA GLU A 82 6.24 7.89 0.07
C GLU A 82 6.51 7.41 -1.37
N ASN A 83 5.54 7.60 -2.25
CA ASN A 83 5.67 7.28 -3.66
C ASN A 83 6.82 8.12 -4.28
N GLN A 84 7.68 7.47 -5.04
CA GLN A 84 8.91 8.05 -5.58
C GLN A 84 8.71 8.65 -6.99
N SER A 85 7.46 8.85 -7.42
CA SER A 85 7.09 9.54 -8.64
C SER A 85 6.17 10.74 -8.37
N ASP A 86 6.05 11.65 -9.34
CA ASP A 86 5.16 12.81 -9.24
C ASP A 86 3.70 12.47 -9.64
N TRP A 87 3.33 11.17 -9.67
CA TRP A 87 2.00 10.69 -10.09
C TRP A 87 0.86 11.44 -9.42
N TYR A 88 0.89 11.56 -8.09
CA TYR A 88 -0.18 12.21 -7.34
C TYR A 88 -0.10 13.74 -7.32
N LEU A 89 0.95 14.35 -7.88
CA LEU A 89 1.06 15.81 -8.00
C LEU A 89 0.29 16.37 -9.20
N GLY A 90 -0.15 15.51 -10.14
CA GLY A 90 -0.96 15.93 -11.30
C GLY A 90 -0.15 16.56 -12.45
N ASN A 91 1.18 16.51 -12.37
CA ASN A 91 2.06 17.26 -13.27
C ASN A 91 2.71 16.42 -14.38
N LEU A 92 2.35 15.14 -14.50
CA LEU A 92 3.03 14.22 -15.42
C LEU A 92 2.66 14.47 -16.90
N TRP A 93 1.40 14.76 -17.23
CA TRP A 93 0.95 15.07 -18.59
C TRP A 93 -0.29 15.96 -18.61
N LYS A 94 -0.58 16.56 -19.78
CA LYS A 94 -1.78 17.37 -19.98
C LYS A 94 -3.02 16.51 -19.71
N ASN A 95 -3.90 17.01 -18.82
CA ASN A 95 -5.12 16.35 -18.35
C ASN A 95 -4.93 15.17 -17.39
N HIS A 96 -3.71 14.95 -16.85
CA HIS A 96 -3.56 14.01 -15.73
C HIS A 96 -4.34 14.52 -14.52
N ARG A 97 -5.30 13.73 -14.04
CA ARG A 97 -6.04 14.01 -12.81
C ARG A 97 -5.82 12.83 -11.87
N PRO A 98 -4.93 12.95 -10.88
CA PRO A 98 -4.69 11.87 -9.93
C PRO A 98 -5.82 11.77 -8.91
N TRP A 99 -5.91 10.60 -8.29
CA TRP A 99 -6.69 10.43 -7.07
C TRP A 99 -6.13 11.31 -5.94
N PRO A 100 -6.95 11.67 -4.93
CA PRO A 100 -6.46 12.51 -3.82
C PRO A 100 -5.34 11.82 -3.03
N ALA A 101 -4.27 12.56 -2.75
CA ALA A 101 -3.17 12.08 -1.90
C ALA A 101 -2.51 13.21 -1.09
N LEU A 102 -1.69 12.85 -0.11
CA LEU A 102 -0.79 13.78 0.59
C LEU A 102 0.55 13.83 -0.14
N GLY A 103 1.00 15.02 -0.54
CA GLY A 103 2.27 15.17 -1.25
C GLY A 103 2.32 14.28 -2.49
N ARG A 104 3.37 13.47 -2.62
CA ARG A 104 3.50 12.48 -3.69
C ARG A 104 2.66 11.23 -3.50
N GLY A 105 1.92 11.10 -2.41
CA GLY A 105 1.21 9.88 -2.04
C GLY A 105 2.16 8.82 -1.50
N TYR A 106 1.62 7.65 -1.22
CA TYR A 106 2.33 6.48 -0.70
C TYR A 106 2.20 5.32 -1.67
N ASN A 107 3.27 4.55 -1.82
CA ASN A 107 3.22 3.32 -2.58
C ASN A 107 2.74 2.15 -1.70
N THR A 108 1.95 1.23 -2.28
CA THR A 108 1.34 0.09 -1.56
C THR A 108 2.03 -1.25 -1.78
N GLY A 109 3.26 -1.28 -2.32
CA GLY A 109 4.04 -2.50 -2.45
C GLY A 109 4.65 -2.99 -1.15
N VAL A 110 4.98 -2.09 -0.21
CA VAL A 110 5.34 -2.45 1.17
C VAL A 110 4.42 -1.73 2.16
N ILE A 111 3.61 -2.50 2.89
CA ILE A 111 2.68 -1.96 3.88
C ILE A 111 2.83 -2.66 5.23
N LEU A 112 3.03 -1.89 6.29
CA LEU A 112 2.88 -2.35 7.67
C LEU A 112 1.46 -2.05 8.14
N LEU A 113 0.68 -3.09 8.45
CA LEU A 113 -0.71 -2.96 8.90
C LEU A 113 -0.86 -3.39 10.36
N LEU A 114 -1.43 -2.51 11.20
CA LEU A 114 -1.98 -2.90 12.51
C LEU A 114 -3.45 -3.32 12.35
N LEU A 115 -3.68 -4.59 12.01
CA LEU A 115 -4.99 -5.17 11.70
C LEU A 115 -5.99 -5.02 12.85
N ASP A 116 -5.57 -5.22 14.10
CA ASP A 116 -6.47 -5.12 15.24
C ASP A 116 -7.03 -3.69 15.39
N LYS A 117 -6.18 -2.68 15.23
CA LYS A 117 -6.56 -1.27 15.26
C LYS A 117 -7.40 -0.90 14.04
N LEU A 118 -7.01 -1.33 12.84
CA LEU A 118 -7.78 -1.10 11.62
C LEU A 118 -9.21 -1.67 11.72
N ARG A 119 -9.37 -2.88 12.26
CA ARG A 119 -10.70 -3.47 12.54
C ARG A 119 -11.50 -2.62 13.53
N LYS A 120 -10.90 -2.19 14.65
CA LYS A 120 -11.54 -1.30 15.65
C LYS A 120 -11.98 0.04 15.05
N MET A 121 -11.20 0.56 14.10
CA MET A 121 -11.49 1.81 13.38
C MET A 121 -12.47 1.64 12.22
N LYS A 122 -13.00 0.43 12.00
CA LYS A 122 -13.89 0.09 10.89
C LYS A 122 -13.27 0.43 9.53
N TRP A 123 -12.01 0.02 9.32
CA TRP A 123 -11.27 0.22 8.08
C TRP A 123 -12.08 -0.10 6.83
N GLU A 124 -12.81 -1.22 6.83
CA GLU A 124 -13.66 -1.61 5.70
C GLU A 124 -14.69 -0.53 5.32
N GLN A 125 -15.41 -0.03 6.32
CA GLN A 125 -16.38 1.03 6.11
C GLN A 125 -15.69 2.33 5.64
N MET A 126 -14.54 2.64 6.21
CA MET A 126 -13.77 3.85 5.89
C MET A 126 -13.34 3.87 4.42
N TRP A 127 -12.68 2.82 3.93
CA TRP A 127 -12.21 2.80 2.55
C TRP A 127 -13.36 2.69 1.54
N ARG A 128 -14.44 1.95 1.85
CA ARG A 128 -15.62 1.84 0.99
C ARG A 128 -16.26 3.21 0.75
N LEU A 129 -16.53 3.95 1.84
CA LEU A 129 -17.12 5.29 1.76
C LEU A 129 -16.22 6.28 1.03
N THR A 130 -14.90 6.19 1.22
CA THR A 130 -13.94 7.02 0.47
C THR A 130 -13.96 6.66 -1.01
N ALA A 131 -13.90 5.38 -1.37
CA ALA A 131 -13.94 4.93 -2.76
C ALA A 131 -15.24 5.36 -3.46
N GLU A 132 -16.41 5.16 -2.85
CA GLU A 132 -17.70 5.63 -3.38
C GLU A 132 -17.70 7.15 -3.63
N ARG A 133 -17.18 7.93 -2.69
CA ARG A 133 -17.10 9.39 -2.82
C ARG A 133 -16.23 9.81 -3.98
N GLU A 134 -15.00 9.29 -4.04
CA GLU A 134 -14.05 9.69 -5.07
C GLU A 134 -14.50 9.18 -6.45
N LEU A 135 -15.15 8.02 -6.53
CA LEU A 135 -15.67 7.46 -7.79
C LEU A 135 -16.78 8.31 -8.44
N MET A 136 -17.43 9.21 -7.70
CA MET A 136 -18.35 10.18 -8.31
C MET A 136 -17.62 11.20 -9.20
N GLY A 137 -16.37 11.53 -8.88
CA GLY A 137 -15.54 12.45 -9.64
C GLY A 137 -14.47 11.77 -10.50
N MET A 138 -14.08 10.56 -10.10
CA MET A 138 -13.05 9.72 -10.71
C MET A 138 -13.74 8.51 -11.32
N LEU A 139 -13.71 8.34 -12.65
CA LEU A 139 -14.45 7.25 -13.30
C LEU A 139 -13.94 5.84 -12.95
N SER A 140 -12.70 5.74 -12.48
CA SER A 140 -12.04 4.49 -12.09
C SER A 140 -10.80 4.76 -11.25
N THR A 141 -10.34 3.74 -10.52
CA THR A 141 -8.95 3.69 -10.03
C THR A 141 -7.99 3.49 -11.20
N SER A 142 -6.79 4.05 -11.07
CA SER A 142 -5.68 3.87 -12.02
C SER A 142 -4.56 3.04 -11.40
N LEU A 143 -4.27 3.23 -10.11
CA LEU A 143 -3.29 2.48 -9.33
C LEU A 143 -3.96 1.56 -8.30
N ALA A 144 -5.12 1.01 -8.66
CA ALA A 144 -5.89 0.05 -7.87
C ALA A 144 -6.04 0.43 -6.37
N ASP A 145 -5.59 -0.42 -5.44
CA ASP A 145 -5.69 -0.16 -4.01
C ASP A 145 -4.93 1.10 -3.56
N GLN A 146 -3.82 1.44 -4.23
CA GLN A 146 -2.96 2.56 -3.88
C GLN A 146 -3.73 3.87 -3.91
N ASP A 147 -4.60 4.05 -4.91
CA ASP A 147 -5.45 5.23 -5.04
C ASP A 147 -6.42 5.38 -3.86
N ILE A 148 -7.02 4.27 -3.41
CA ILE A 148 -7.99 4.27 -2.31
C ILE A 148 -7.27 4.45 -0.97
N PHE A 149 -6.15 3.78 -0.74
CA PHE A 149 -5.30 4.01 0.44
C PHE A 149 -4.89 5.48 0.54
N ASN A 150 -4.40 6.08 -0.55
CA ASN A 150 -4.00 7.48 -0.57
C ASN A 150 -5.17 8.44 -0.31
N ALA A 151 -6.35 8.17 -0.88
CA ALA A 151 -7.53 8.99 -0.63
C ALA A 151 -7.99 8.94 0.84
N VAL A 152 -7.95 7.75 1.47
CA VAL A 152 -8.24 7.60 2.91
C VAL A 152 -7.20 8.34 3.75
N ILE A 153 -5.91 8.19 3.42
CA ILE A 153 -4.79 8.86 4.10
C ILE A 153 -4.89 10.38 3.96
N LYS A 154 -5.30 10.90 2.80
CA LYS A 154 -5.51 12.34 2.59
C LYS A 154 -6.53 12.92 3.55
N GLN A 155 -7.57 12.17 3.88
CA GLN A 155 -8.59 12.57 4.85
C GLN A 155 -8.15 12.32 6.30
N ASN A 156 -7.19 11.40 6.52
CA ASN A 156 -6.76 10.95 7.84
C ASN A 156 -5.22 10.82 7.94
N PRO A 157 -4.46 11.93 7.81
CA PRO A 157 -3.00 11.91 7.73
C PRO A 157 -2.33 11.28 8.97
N PHE A 158 -2.98 11.37 10.13
CA PHE A 158 -2.48 10.86 11.41
C PHE A 158 -2.43 9.32 11.50
N LEU A 159 -3.00 8.60 10.52
CA LEU A 159 -2.93 7.13 10.46
C LEU A 159 -1.57 6.61 10.02
N VAL A 160 -0.73 7.45 9.42
CA VAL A 160 0.49 7.00 8.75
C VAL A 160 1.73 7.22 9.62
N HIS A 161 2.52 6.16 9.72
CA HIS A 161 3.93 6.20 10.07
C HIS A 161 4.74 6.14 8.76
N GLN A 162 5.31 7.27 8.34
CA GLN A 162 6.10 7.30 7.12
C GLN A 162 7.41 6.53 7.31
N LEU A 163 7.60 5.50 6.49
CA LEU A 163 8.82 4.69 6.45
C LEU A 163 9.90 5.45 5.66
N PRO A 164 11.17 5.33 6.08
CA PRO A 164 12.30 5.71 5.23
C PRO A 164 12.26 5.01 3.87
N CYS A 165 12.66 5.71 2.81
CA CYS A 165 12.39 5.23 1.47
C CYS A 165 13.19 4.00 1.03
N PHE A 166 14.31 3.68 1.70
CA PHE A 166 15.05 2.44 1.49
C PHE A 166 14.28 1.17 1.84
N TRP A 167 13.18 1.28 2.60
CA TRP A 167 12.26 0.17 2.88
C TRP A 167 11.31 -0.16 1.74
N ASN A 168 11.30 0.66 0.69
CA ASN A 168 10.63 0.38 -0.57
C ASN A 168 11.16 1.30 -1.68
N VAL A 169 12.28 0.90 -2.28
CA VAL A 169 12.89 1.59 -3.42
C VAL A 169 12.16 1.17 -4.69
N GLN A 170 11.48 2.12 -5.32
CA GLN A 170 10.56 1.86 -6.43
C GLN A 170 11.33 1.99 -7.75
N LEU A 171 11.39 0.91 -8.52
CA LEU A 171 12.11 0.84 -9.78
C LEU A 171 11.10 0.82 -10.94
N SER A 172 10.83 1.99 -11.52
CA SER A 172 10.00 2.13 -12.71
C SER A 172 10.31 3.41 -13.49
N ASP A 173 9.74 3.52 -14.69
CA ASP A 173 9.86 4.72 -15.51
C ASP A 173 9.33 5.94 -14.75
N HIS A 174 10.12 7.02 -14.72
CA HIS A 174 9.82 8.28 -14.00
C HIS A 174 9.93 8.25 -12.47
N THR A 175 10.47 7.19 -11.87
CA THR A 175 10.83 7.18 -10.45
C THR A 175 12.06 8.05 -10.16
N ARG A 176 12.11 8.59 -8.95
CA ARG A 176 13.23 9.38 -8.39
C ARG A 176 13.90 8.62 -7.25
N SER A 177 14.06 7.31 -7.43
CA SER A 177 14.58 6.37 -6.44
C SER A 177 16.06 6.58 -6.11
N GLU A 178 16.82 7.22 -6.99
CA GLU A 178 18.25 7.53 -6.79
C GLU A 178 18.52 8.39 -5.54
N GLN A 179 17.50 9.07 -5.01
CA GLN A 179 17.63 9.85 -3.77
C GLN A 179 17.56 8.97 -2.50
N CYS A 180 17.18 7.70 -2.64
CA CYS A 180 16.94 6.77 -1.52
C CYS A 180 18.16 5.93 -1.13
N TYR A 181 19.20 5.92 -1.96
CA TYR A 181 20.44 5.22 -1.70
C TYR A 181 21.60 6.07 -2.22
N ARG A 182 22.67 6.18 -1.43
CA ARG A 182 23.94 6.75 -1.91
C ARG A 182 24.88 5.63 -2.32
N ASP A 183 24.85 4.54 -1.56
CA ASP A 183 25.56 3.29 -1.84
C ASP A 183 24.58 2.11 -1.82
N VAL A 184 24.92 1.02 -2.51
CA VAL A 184 24.09 -0.21 -2.57
C VAL A 184 23.80 -0.79 -1.18
N SER A 185 24.68 -0.56 -0.21
CA SER A 185 24.49 -1.00 1.18
C SER A 185 23.34 -0.31 1.92
N ASP A 186 22.86 0.83 1.41
CA ASP A 186 21.72 1.56 1.99
C ASP A 186 20.37 0.94 1.58
N LEU A 187 20.37 0.11 0.52
CA LEU A 187 19.17 -0.54 -0.02
C LEU A 187 18.71 -1.65 0.91
N LYS A 188 17.43 -1.63 1.29
CA LYS A 188 16.82 -2.69 2.10
C LYS A 188 15.80 -3.50 1.32
N VAL A 189 14.97 -2.83 0.53
CA VAL A 189 13.90 -3.45 -0.25
C VAL A 189 13.77 -2.73 -1.59
N GLU A 190 13.74 -3.49 -2.68
CA GLU A 190 13.51 -3.00 -4.04
C GLU A 190 12.23 -3.59 -4.61
N GLU A 191 11.42 -2.76 -5.27
CA GLU A 191 10.15 -3.13 -5.92
C GLU A 191 10.25 -2.82 -7.42
N GLY A 192 10.21 -3.85 -8.25
CA GLY A 192 10.19 -3.68 -9.71
C GLY A 192 8.76 -3.47 -10.19
N GLN A 193 8.39 -2.24 -10.56
CA GLN A 193 7.00 -1.97 -10.97
C GLN A 193 6.86 -2.11 -12.49
N ALA A 194 5.90 -2.92 -12.93
CA ALA A 194 5.52 -2.95 -14.33
C ALA A 194 4.84 -1.63 -14.74
N ALA A 195 5.35 -1.00 -15.80
CA ALA A 195 4.79 0.19 -16.44
C ALA A 195 3.53 -0.13 -17.26
#